data_AF-A0A4Q8BGN3-F1
#
_entry.id   AF-A0A4Q8BGN3-F1
#
_cell.length_a   1.000
_cell.length_b   1.000
_cell.length_c   1.000
_cell.angle_alpha   90.00
_cell.angle_beta   90.00
_cell.angle_gamma   90.00
#
_symmetry.space_group_name_H-M   'P 1'
#
loop_
_entity.id
_entity.type
_entity.pdbx_description
1 polymer ?
#
loop_
_entity_poly.entity_id
_entity_poly.type
_entity_poly.pdbx_seq_one_letter_code
_entity_poly.pdbx_strand_id
1 'polypeptide(L)'
;MGENGWRWTDAWIFVSLVIASGAGRHRRSASTRRPEGVRLADMLSTADHLNQSIPERHEVEGAVRRLAGAGLVSVSDGWFRLTPDGERLWRTRPSAGVATTVETVQGVLSRRHTPGTAEWNLAEDDHAAAVQEYAVRSIPAPRRSPEGHSGRG
;
A
#
# COMPACT_ATOMS: atom_id res chain seq x y z
N MET A 1 -6.02 -11.60 -27.52
CA MET A 1 -5.28 -10.33 -27.70
C MET A 1 -5.30 -9.59 -26.36
N GLY A 2 -4.15 -9.57 -25.68
CA GLY A 2 -3.76 -8.68 -24.59
C GLY A 2 -4.71 -8.41 -23.42
N GLU A 3 -4.65 -9.24 -22.37
CA GLU A 3 -4.88 -8.78 -20.99
C GLU A 3 -3.70 -7.90 -20.47
N ASN A 4 -3.03 -7.17 -21.36
CA ASN A 4 -1.74 -6.50 -21.15
C ASN A 4 -1.89 -5.03 -20.72
N GLY A 5 -3.07 -4.64 -20.23
CA GLY A 5 -3.36 -3.29 -19.79
C GLY A 5 -3.20 -3.12 -18.28
N TRP A 6 -3.14 -1.88 -17.82
CA TRP A 6 -3.26 -1.57 -16.41
C TRP A 6 -4.64 -1.98 -15.89
N ARG A 7 -4.64 -2.76 -14.80
CA ARG A 7 -5.84 -3.11 -14.05
C ARG A 7 -6.13 -2.04 -13.01
N TRP A 8 -7.39 -1.93 -12.60
CA TRP A 8 -7.77 -1.03 -11.51
C TRP A 8 -7.00 -1.36 -10.23
N THR A 9 -6.78 -2.65 -9.94
CA THR A 9 -5.98 -3.10 -8.79
C THR A 9 -4.54 -2.58 -8.84
N ASP A 10 -3.94 -2.37 -10.02
CA ASP A 10 -2.59 -1.81 -10.13
C ASP A 10 -2.55 -0.37 -9.60
N ALA A 11 -3.55 0.44 -9.96
CA ALA A 11 -3.69 1.81 -9.45
C ALA A 11 -3.98 1.81 -7.94
N TRP A 12 -4.82 0.90 -7.47
CA TRP A 12 -5.15 0.77 -6.05
C TRP A 12 -3.92 0.44 -5.20
N ILE A 13 -3.12 -0.55 -5.62
CA ILE A 13 -1.88 -0.93 -4.94
C ILE A 13 -0.87 0.22 -4.97
N PHE A 14 -0.72 0.89 -6.10
CA PHE A 14 0.16 2.05 -6.20
C PHE A 14 -0.24 3.17 -5.24
N VAL A 15 -1.51 3.57 -5.22
CA VAL A 15 -2.02 4.61 -4.31
C VAL A 15 -1.84 4.20 -2.86
N SER A 16 -2.08 2.94 -2.53
CA SER A 16 -1.87 2.39 -1.18
C SER A 16 -0.42 2.54 -0.74
N LEU A 17 0.55 2.20 -1.61
CA LEU A 17 1.99 2.38 -1.34
C LEU A 17 2.35 3.85 -1.15
N VAL A 18 1.85 4.73 -2.01
CA VAL A 18 2.08 6.17 -1.90
C VAL A 18 1.58 6.69 -0.56
N ILE A 19 0.34 6.38 -0.18
CA ILE A 19 -0.25 6.88 1.06
C ILE A 19 0.47 6.26 2.26
N ALA A 20 0.77 4.97 2.25
CA ALA A 20 1.54 4.31 3.31
C ALA A 20 2.94 4.93 3.47
N SER A 21 3.61 5.26 2.36
CA SER A 21 4.92 5.94 2.39
C SER A 21 4.85 7.36 2.94
N GLY A 22 3.70 8.05 2.76
CA GLY A 22 3.44 9.41 3.27
C GLY A 22 2.88 9.46 4.71
N ALA A 23 2.10 8.46 5.12
CA ALA A 23 1.61 8.28 6.48
C ALA A 23 2.76 8.04 7.48
N GLY A 24 3.92 7.58 6.99
CA GLY A 24 5.16 7.46 7.74
C GLY A 24 5.98 8.75 7.96
N ARG A 25 5.49 9.93 7.54
CA ARG A 25 6.23 11.21 7.71
C ARG A 25 6.49 11.60 9.17
N HIS A 26 5.98 10.88 10.17
CA HIS A 26 6.20 11.14 11.61
C HIS A 26 6.98 10.06 12.37
N ARG A 27 7.85 9.27 11.71
CA ARG A 27 8.83 8.45 12.45
C ARG A 27 10.20 8.37 11.79
N ARG A 28 10.71 9.53 11.35
CA ARG A 28 12.14 9.70 11.05
C ARG A 28 12.87 10.05 12.35
N SER A 29 13.60 9.09 12.89
CA SER A 29 14.69 9.37 13.84
C SER A 29 15.99 9.29 13.05
N ALA A 30 16.79 10.37 13.06
CA ALA A 30 18.01 10.49 12.26
C ALA A 30 19.13 9.52 12.68
N SER A 31 18.92 8.69 13.71
CA SER A 31 19.99 7.94 14.37
C SER A 31 19.88 6.41 14.23
N THR A 32 19.00 5.88 13.39
CA THR A 32 18.89 4.42 13.19
C THR A 32 18.84 4.10 11.69
N ARG A 33 19.77 3.26 11.20
CA ARG A 33 19.68 2.55 9.91
C ARG A 33 18.36 1.77 9.88
N ARG A 34 17.27 2.40 9.46
CA ARG A 34 15.95 1.77 9.41
C ARG A 34 15.55 1.62 7.94
N PRO A 35 14.93 0.51 7.54
CA PRO A 35 14.57 0.26 6.15
C PRO A 35 13.74 1.40 5.55
N GLU A 36 14.18 1.93 4.41
CA GLU A 36 13.55 3.06 3.72
C GLU A 36 12.35 2.62 2.86
N GLY A 37 11.36 1.92 3.43
CA GLY A 37 10.22 1.42 2.63
C GLY A 37 8.94 1.15 3.41
N VAL A 38 7.91 0.75 2.67
CA VAL A 38 6.60 0.34 3.18
C VAL A 38 6.59 -1.18 3.36
N ARG A 39 6.04 -1.68 4.48
CA ARG A 39 5.82 -3.13 4.66
C ARG A 39 4.53 -3.56 3.99
N LEU A 40 4.44 -4.85 3.64
CA LEU A 40 3.22 -5.42 3.07
C LEU A 40 1.99 -5.15 3.94
N ALA A 41 2.08 -5.34 5.25
CA ALA A 41 0.96 -5.09 6.18
C ALA A 41 0.48 -3.62 6.18
N ASP A 42 1.39 -2.64 6.06
CA ASP A 42 1.03 -1.22 6.04
C ASP A 42 0.39 -0.84 4.68
N MET A 43 0.85 -1.45 3.59
CA MET A 43 0.22 -1.34 2.28
C MET A 43 -1.20 -1.93 2.31
N LEU A 44 -1.38 -3.14 2.84
CA LEU A 44 -2.69 -3.80 2.95
C LEU A 44 -3.65 -3.00 3.84
N SER A 45 -3.18 -2.48 4.96
CA SER A 45 -3.97 -1.60 5.83
C SER A 45 -4.46 -0.35 5.09
N THR A 46 -3.61 0.25 4.27
CA THR A 46 -3.99 1.42 3.47
C THR A 46 -4.94 1.04 2.33
N ALA A 47 -4.73 -0.13 1.73
CA ALA A 47 -5.59 -0.66 0.68
C ALA A 47 -7.02 -0.87 1.18
N ASP A 48 -7.15 -1.51 2.33
CA ASP A 48 -8.43 -1.69 3.05
C ASP A 48 -9.06 -0.36 3.41
N HIS A 49 -8.28 0.61 3.92
CA HIS A 49 -8.82 1.93 4.23
C HIS A 49 -9.43 2.63 2.99
N LEU A 50 -8.84 2.45 1.80
CA LEU A 50 -9.31 3.09 0.57
C LEU A 50 -10.59 2.46 0.01
N ASN A 51 -10.71 1.13 0.06
CA ASN A 51 -11.76 0.41 -0.66
C ASN A 51 -12.59 -0.57 0.19
N GLN A 52 -12.36 -0.59 1.50
CA GLN A 52 -13.03 -1.50 2.45
C GLN A 52 -12.89 -2.97 2.04
N SER A 53 -11.71 -3.32 1.51
CA SER A 53 -11.40 -4.65 0.99
C SER A 53 -9.90 -4.90 1.05
N ILE A 54 -9.49 -6.15 1.29
CA ILE A 54 -8.09 -6.56 1.28
C ILE A 54 -7.79 -7.23 -0.07
N PRO A 55 -6.79 -6.75 -0.84
CA PRO A 55 -6.44 -7.38 -2.10
C PRO A 55 -5.87 -8.79 -1.88
N GLU A 56 -6.26 -9.71 -2.75
CA GLU A 56 -5.77 -11.09 -2.71
C GLU A 56 -4.28 -11.17 -3.07
N ARG A 57 -3.61 -12.27 -2.67
CA ARG A 57 -2.19 -12.50 -2.94
C ARG A 57 -1.86 -12.32 -4.43
N HIS A 58 -2.66 -12.92 -5.30
CA HIS A 58 -2.44 -12.90 -6.74
C HIS A 58 -2.66 -11.51 -7.35
N GLU A 59 -3.54 -10.71 -6.76
CA GLU A 59 -3.77 -9.33 -7.16
C GLU A 59 -2.58 -8.45 -6.79
N VAL A 60 -2.06 -8.60 -5.57
CA VAL A 60 -0.85 -7.90 -5.11
C VAL A 60 0.34 -8.31 -5.98
N GLU A 61 0.55 -9.60 -6.21
CA GLU A 61 1.63 -10.10 -7.06
C GLU A 61 1.55 -9.52 -8.47
N GLY A 62 0.39 -9.62 -9.11
CA GLY A 62 0.20 -9.10 -10.47
C GLY A 62 0.43 -7.58 -10.55
N ALA A 63 -0.10 -6.82 -9.60
CA ALA A 63 0.07 -5.38 -9.56
C ALA A 63 1.54 -4.97 -9.36
N VAL A 64 2.21 -5.55 -8.37
CA VAL A 64 3.62 -5.24 -8.07
C VAL A 64 4.52 -5.61 -9.24
N ARG A 65 4.31 -6.76 -9.90
CA ARG A 65 5.09 -7.14 -11.08
C ARG A 65 4.94 -6.13 -12.22
N ARG A 66 3.73 -5.61 -12.47
CA ARG A 66 3.48 -4.59 -13.49
C ARG A 66 4.08 -3.24 -13.13
N LEU A 67 3.88 -2.79 -11.89
CA LEU A 67 4.39 -1.51 -11.39
C LEU A 67 5.92 -1.48 -11.32
N ALA A 68 6.53 -2.56 -10.82
CA ALA A 68 7.98 -2.69 -10.77
C ALA A 68 8.58 -2.86 -12.17
N GLY A 69 7.93 -3.63 -13.04
CA GLY A 69 8.34 -3.74 -14.44
C GLY A 69 8.25 -2.40 -15.20
N ALA A 70 7.31 -1.53 -14.82
CA ALA A 70 7.19 -0.18 -15.37
C ALA A 70 8.15 0.83 -14.71
N GLY A 71 8.98 0.39 -13.75
CA GLY A 71 9.93 1.23 -13.05
C GLY A 71 9.29 2.24 -12.09
N LEU A 72 8.04 2.04 -11.66
CA LEU A 72 7.31 2.95 -10.76
C LEU A 72 7.47 2.59 -9.28
N VAL A 73 7.75 1.32 -9.01
CA VAL A 73 7.95 0.75 -7.67
C VAL A 73 9.20 -0.11 -7.70
N SER A 74 9.87 -0.24 -6.56
CA SER A 74 10.91 -1.24 -6.34
C SER A 74 10.58 -2.04 -5.09
N VAL A 75 10.94 -3.33 -5.11
CA VAL A 75 10.79 -4.24 -3.96
C VAL A 75 12.16 -4.81 -3.62
N SER A 76 12.54 -4.72 -2.36
CA SER A 76 13.83 -5.24 -1.86
C SER A 76 13.67 -5.66 -0.42
N ASP A 77 14.10 -6.88 -0.07
CA ASP A 77 14.09 -7.39 1.31
C ASP A 77 12.71 -7.29 2.01
N GLY A 78 11.63 -7.50 1.26
CA GLY A 78 10.25 -7.37 1.77
C GLY A 78 9.74 -5.93 1.95
N TRP A 79 10.51 -4.94 1.50
CA TRP A 79 10.15 -3.51 1.54
C TRP A 79 9.78 -2.99 0.17
N PHE A 80 8.65 -2.28 0.11
CA PHE A 80 8.16 -1.62 -1.09
C PHE A 80 8.56 -0.14 -1.08
N ARG A 81 9.04 0.35 -2.21
CA ARG A 81 9.48 1.75 -2.36
C ARG A 81 8.97 2.34 -3.67
N LEU A 82 8.55 3.59 -3.64
CA LEU A 82 8.36 4.35 -4.87
C LEU A 82 9.72 4.65 -5.49
N THR A 83 9.81 4.55 -6.81
CA THR A 83 10.95 5.09 -7.55
C THR A 83 10.76 6.59 -7.79
N PRO A 84 11.79 7.32 -8.23
CA PRO A 84 11.65 8.72 -8.63
C PRO A 84 10.55 8.94 -9.69
N ASP A 85 10.39 7.99 -10.63
CA ASP A 85 9.32 8.03 -11.63
C ASP A 85 7.94 7.80 -11.02
N GLY A 86 7.80 6.87 -10.07
CA GLY A 86 6.56 6.70 -9.29
C GLY A 86 6.20 7.97 -8.51
N GLU A 87 7.16 8.57 -7.83
CA GLU A 87 6.95 9.84 -7.11
C GLU A 87 6.57 10.98 -8.05
N ARG A 88 7.16 11.03 -9.25
CA ARG A 88 6.82 12.02 -10.29
C ARG A 88 5.43 11.80 -10.84
N LEU A 89 5.02 10.56 -11.11
CA LEU A 89 3.66 10.21 -11.51
C LEU A 89 2.67 10.72 -10.48
N TRP A 90 2.91 10.41 -9.20
CA TRP A 90 2.06 10.88 -8.11
C TRP A 90 1.96 12.41 -8.07
N ARG A 91 3.09 13.13 -8.14
CA ARG A 91 3.10 14.61 -8.04
C ARG A 91 2.48 15.32 -9.24
N THR A 92 2.50 14.71 -10.43
CA THR A 92 2.03 15.32 -11.68
C THR A 92 0.64 14.85 -12.11
N ARG A 93 -0.02 14.04 -11.27
CA ARG A 93 -1.41 13.63 -11.48
C ARG A 93 -2.35 14.85 -11.32
N PRO A 94 -3.49 14.88 -12.03
CA PRO A 94 -4.54 15.87 -11.75
C PRO A 94 -4.99 15.80 -10.29
N SER A 95 -5.26 16.95 -9.67
CA SER A 95 -5.82 17.00 -8.31
C SER A 95 -7.14 16.24 -8.26
N ALA A 96 -7.25 15.30 -7.34
CA ALA A 96 -8.44 14.48 -7.12
C ALA A 96 -8.69 14.35 -5.61
N GLY A 97 -9.95 14.23 -5.23
CA GLY A 97 -10.31 13.85 -3.87
C GLY A 97 -9.86 12.43 -3.56
N VAL A 98 -9.79 12.06 -2.28
CA VAL A 98 -9.36 10.72 -1.85
C VAL A 98 -10.22 9.63 -2.52
N ALA A 99 -11.54 9.85 -2.60
CA ALA A 99 -12.49 8.92 -3.21
C ALA A 99 -12.20 8.60 -4.68
N THR A 100 -11.68 9.58 -5.45
CA THR A 100 -11.44 9.43 -6.91
C THR A 100 -9.97 9.30 -7.27
N THR A 101 -9.10 9.19 -6.26
CA THR A 101 -7.65 9.16 -6.46
C THR A 101 -7.21 7.91 -7.21
N VAL A 102 -7.82 6.74 -6.93
CA VAL A 102 -7.49 5.48 -7.60
C VAL A 102 -7.85 5.55 -9.09
N GLU A 103 -9.05 6.02 -9.42
CA GLU A 103 -9.52 6.18 -10.81
C GLU A 103 -8.64 7.18 -11.58
N THR A 104 -8.26 8.28 -10.93
CA THR A 104 -7.36 9.28 -11.52
C THR A 104 -6.00 8.68 -11.84
N VAL A 105 -5.41 7.93 -10.91
CA VAL A 105 -4.13 7.25 -11.11
C VAL A 105 -4.24 6.19 -12.20
N GLN A 106 -5.32 5.42 -12.24
CA GLN A 106 -5.57 4.45 -13.31
C GLN A 106 -5.58 5.14 -14.68
N GLY A 107 -6.26 6.28 -14.80
CA GLY A 107 -6.28 7.08 -16.03
C GLY A 107 -4.89 7.58 -16.43
N VAL A 108 -4.06 7.98 -15.46
CA VAL A 108 -2.66 8.40 -15.72
C VAL A 108 -1.80 7.23 -16.17
N LEU A 109 -1.87 6.09 -15.47
CA LEU A 109 -1.15 4.87 -15.83
C LEU A 109 -1.46 4.44 -17.26
N SER A 110 -2.75 4.30 -17.60
CA SER A 110 -3.21 3.90 -18.94
C SER A 110 -2.80 4.85 -20.06
N ARG A 111 -2.59 6.14 -19.77
CA ARG A 111 -2.24 7.14 -20.80
C ARG A 111 -0.74 7.32 -20.97
N ARG A 112 0.05 7.15 -19.90
CA ARG A 112 1.46 7.59 -19.86
C ARG A 112 2.46 6.48 -19.63
N HIS A 113 2.01 5.30 -19.22
CA HIS A 113 2.88 4.18 -18.90
C HIS A 113 2.38 2.90 -19.55
N THR A 114 3.31 2.03 -19.90
CA THR A 114 3.00 0.67 -20.31
C THR A 114 3.26 -0.26 -19.12
N PRO A 115 2.35 -1.19 -18.78
CA PRO A 115 2.64 -2.20 -17.77
C PRO A 115 3.92 -2.94 -18.16
N GLY A 116 4.87 -3.05 -17.24
CA GLY A 116 6.05 -3.87 -17.45
C GLY A 116 5.87 -5.28 -16.91
N THR A 117 6.95 -6.06 -16.97
CA THR A 117 7.01 -7.37 -16.31
C THR A 117 8.29 -7.42 -15.48
N ALA A 118 8.14 -7.46 -14.16
CA ALA A 118 9.22 -7.80 -13.25
C ALA A 118 9.11 -9.27 -12.82
N GLU A 119 10.26 -9.90 -12.60
CA GLU A 119 10.36 -11.20 -11.95
C GLU A 119 10.31 -11.00 -10.44
N TRP A 120 9.09 -11.03 -9.91
CA TRP A 120 8.81 -10.97 -8.48
C TRP A 120 7.68 -11.93 -8.15
N ASN A 121 7.76 -12.60 -7.01
CA ASN A 121 6.74 -13.51 -6.51
C ASN A 121 6.43 -13.16 -5.07
N LEU A 122 5.15 -13.21 -4.70
CA LEU A 122 4.71 -13.05 -3.32
C LEU A 122 4.40 -14.43 -2.75
N ALA A 123 5.25 -14.89 -1.82
CA ALA A 123 5.02 -16.14 -1.12
C ALA A 123 3.66 -16.09 -0.39
N GLU A 124 2.95 -17.22 -0.40
CA GLU A 124 1.64 -17.32 0.25
C GLU A 124 1.74 -17.05 1.75
N ASP A 125 2.76 -17.60 2.41
CA ASP A 125 3.02 -17.36 3.83
C ASP A 125 3.27 -15.88 4.14
N ASP A 126 3.97 -15.15 3.26
CA ASP A 126 4.24 -13.71 3.47
C ASP A 126 2.96 -12.87 3.37
N HIS A 127 2.09 -13.19 2.43
CA HIS A 127 0.78 -12.53 2.30
C HIS A 127 -0.11 -12.87 3.51
N ALA A 128 -0.22 -14.15 3.87
CA ALA A 128 -1.00 -14.59 5.01
C ALA A 128 -0.51 -13.96 6.33
N ALA A 129 0.81 -13.90 6.54
CA ALA A 129 1.41 -13.25 7.70
C ALA A 129 1.09 -11.75 7.75
N ALA A 130 1.13 -11.05 6.60
CA ALA A 130 0.80 -9.63 6.53
C ALA A 130 -0.69 -9.36 6.79
N VAL A 131 -1.59 -10.21 6.27
CA VAL A 131 -3.03 -10.15 6.56
C VAL A 131 -3.29 -10.39 8.05
N GLN A 132 -2.62 -11.38 8.64
CA GLN A 132 -2.74 -11.67 10.07
C GLN A 132 -2.22 -10.51 10.94
N GLU A 133 -1.09 -9.90 10.58
CA GLU A 133 -0.54 -8.72 11.25
C GLU A 133 -1.52 -7.55 11.20
N TYR A 134 -2.10 -7.27 10.03
CA TYR A 134 -3.15 -6.27 9.88
C TYR A 134 -4.36 -6.58 10.76
N ALA A 135 -4.89 -7.80 10.71
CA ALA A 135 -6.08 -8.20 11.46
C ALA A 135 -5.90 -7.99 12.97
N VAL A 136 -4.74 -8.35 13.52
CA VAL A 136 -4.42 -8.14 14.94
C VAL A 136 -4.38 -6.65 15.29
N ARG A 137 -3.82 -5.80 14.41
CA ARG A 137 -3.73 -4.34 14.63
C ARG A 137 -5.08 -3.64 14.53
N SER A 138 -6.00 -4.17 13.74
CA SER A 138 -7.33 -3.60 13.52
C SER A 138 -8.32 -3.91 14.66
N ILE A 139 -8.03 -4.86 15.54
CA ILE A 139 -8.85 -5.14 16.73
C ILE A 139 -8.70 -3.96 17.71
N PRO A 140 -9.78 -3.21 18.02
CA PRO A 140 -9.72 -2.18 19.04
C PRO A 140 -9.37 -2.83 20.38
N ALA A 141 -8.35 -2.30 21.08
CA ALA A 141 -8.08 -2.73 22.44
C ALA A 141 -9.37 -2.64 23.29
N PRO A 142 -9.69 -3.65 24.11
CA PRO A 142 -10.88 -3.58 24.96
C PRO A 142 -10.79 -2.30 25.78
N ARG A 143 -11.83 -1.45 25.65
CA ARG A 143 -11.96 -0.26 26.48
C ARG A 143 -11.93 -0.75 27.94
N ARG A 144 -10.85 -0.46 28.67
CA ARG A 144 -10.87 -0.55 30.13
C ARG A 144 -11.92 0.46 30.60
N SER A 145 -13.09 -0.04 30.99
CA SER A 145 -14.06 0.73 31.75
C SER A 145 -13.35 1.27 33.00
N PRO A 146 -13.43 2.58 33.31
CA PRO A 146 -13.01 3.09 34.59
C PRO A 146 -14.07 2.69 35.64
N GLU A 147 -14.04 1.44 36.08
CA GLU A 147 -14.76 1.02 37.29
C GLU A 147 -13.88 1.34 38.50
N GLY A 148 -14.29 2.32 39.32
CA GLY A 148 -13.64 2.53 40.61
C GLY A 148 -13.78 3.90 41.27
N HIS A 149 -14.99 4.40 41.49
CA HIS A 149 -15.25 5.19 42.72
C HIS A 149 -16.72 5.12 43.16
N SER A 150 -17.08 3.99 43.75
CA SER A 150 -18.16 3.93 44.73
C SER A 150 -17.54 3.69 46.10
N GLY A 151 -16.91 4.74 46.63
CA GLY A 151 -16.44 4.80 48.02
C GLY A 151 -17.43 5.62 48.84
N ARG A 152 -18.34 4.93 49.51
CA ARG A 152 -19.23 5.45 50.54
C ARG A 152 -18.40 5.63 51.82
N GLY A 153 -18.47 6.79 52.45
CA GLY A 153 -17.92 7.10 53.77
C GLY A 153 -18.57 8.35 54.31
#